data_AF-A0A7K4NDF6-F1
#
_entry.id   AF-A0A7K4NDF6-F1
#
_cell.length_a   1.000
_cell.length_b   1.000
_cell.length_c   1.000
_cell.angle_alpha   90.00
_cell.angle_beta   90.00
_cell.angle_gamma   90.00
#
_symmetry.space_group_name_H-M   'P 1'
#
loop_
_entity.id
_entity.type
_entity.pdbx_description
1 polymer ?
#
loop_
_entity_poly.entity_id
_entity_poly.type
_entity_poly.pdbx_seq_one_letter_code
_entity_poly.pdbx_strand_id
1 'polypeptide(L)'
;MKYISKKVLQLKQKKIGVSNIRKKTSRSLKTAKSLRQKSTSAVNSIQRRVLKIRSELDEMSNTLQHSLAQKKSIQRLKINAEQRLKQEKERKNQVELEISSAMDEAKDQLVFTLGTISDQINEIRNEIRLRNSTAKKVDKIIEEYNTKKSRLSGQIKRALQSKPQLVKFMNNSKKNAAKLEKRLPSLIKTEKNIQKNFSRINSIIKEQTKRKKIGQAKLRRIKSRKAGEAKRILNLARKLAIQMLAKQIKSSRKPKVRRKASRKPKVRRKASRKPKARRKASRKRR
;
A
#
# COMPACT_ATOMS: atom_id res chain seq x y z
N MET A 1 -31.28 30.27 -23.76
CA MET A 1 -30.04 29.51 -24.09
C MET A 1 -28.87 29.83 -23.16
N LYS A 2 -28.53 31.11 -22.89
CA LYS A 2 -27.43 31.48 -21.99
C LYS A 2 -27.53 30.83 -20.59
N TYR A 3 -28.71 30.83 -19.99
CA TYR A 3 -28.96 30.21 -18.67
C TYR A 3 -28.72 28.69 -18.63
N ILE A 4 -29.28 27.94 -19.60
CA ILE A 4 -29.11 26.48 -19.70
C ILE A 4 -27.63 26.13 -19.95
N SER A 5 -26.95 26.89 -20.81
CA SER A 5 -25.52 26.71 -21.07
C SER A 5 -24.67 26.91 -19.80
N LYS A 6 -24.97 27.97 -19.01
CA LYS A 6 -24.31 28.22 -17.73
C LYS A 6 -24.55 27.08 -16.73
N LYS A 7 -25.78 26.55 -16.65
CA LYS A 7 -26.12 25.42 -15.78
C LYS A 7 -25.40 24.12 -16.15
N VAL A 8 -25.22 23.86 -17.46
CA VAL A 8 -24.48 22.69 -17.96
C VAL A 8 -23.00 22.77 -17.61
N LEU A 9 -22.40 23.95 -17.75
CA LEU A 9 -21.01 24.19 -17.34
C LEU A 9 -20.83 23.96 -15.83
N GLN A 10 -21.75 24.47 -15.00
CA GLN A 10 -21.74 24.21 -13.56
C GLN A 10 -21.88 22.73 -13.22
N LEU A 11 -22.79 22.00 -13.88
CA LEU A 11 -22.96 20.56 -13.67
C LEU A 11 -21.74 19.76 -14.11
N LYS A 12 -21.07 20.17 -15.21
CA LYS A 12 -19.83 19.57 -15.67
C LYS A 12 -18.71 19.76 -14.63
N GLN A 13 -18.55 20.96 -14.08
CA GLN A 13 -17.59 21.23 -13.01
C GLN A 13 -17.90 20.42 -11.74
N LYS A 14 -19.16 20.42 -11.29
CA LYS A 14 -19.60 19.62 -10.13
C LYS A 14 -19.36 18.13 -10.33
N LYS A 15 -19.64 17.59 -11.51
CA LYS A 15 -19.36 16.20 -11.87
C LYS A 15 -17.87 15.87 -11.71
N ILE A 16 -16.99 16.71 -12.27
CA ILE A 16 -15.53 16.51 -12.20
C ILE A 16 -15.07 16.58 -10.73
N GLY A 17 -15.53 17.59 -9.98
CA GLY A 17 -15.19 17.77 -8.56
C GLY A 17 -15.60 16.58 -7.71
N VAL A 18 -16.86 16.14 -7.80
CA VAL A 18 -17.37 14.98 -7.04
C VAL A 18 -16.65 13.70 -7.44
N SER A 19 -16.41 13.48 -8.74
CA SER A 19 -15.68 12.29 -9.21
C SER A 19 -14.25 12.26 -8.67
N ASN A 20 -13.56 13.40 -8.64
CA ASN A 20 -12.23 13.51 -8.07
C ASN A 20 -12.22 13.23 -6.57
N ILE A 21 -13.20 13.78 -5.82
CA ILE A 21 -13.35 13.50 -4.39
C ILE A 21 -13.62 12.01 -4.16
N ARG A 22 -14.56 11.39 -4.89
CA ARG A 22 -14.84 9.95 -4.80
C ARG A 22 -13.59 9.11 -5.04
N LYS A 23 -12.83 9.41 -6.10
CA LYS A 23 -11.58 8.70 -6.42
C LYS A 23 -10.55 8.84 -5.29
N LYS A 24 -10.37 10.05 -4.75
CA LYS A 24 -9.49 10.29 -3.59
C LYS A 24 -9.96 9.51 -2.37
N THR A 25 -11.23 9.61 -1.98
CA THR A 25 -11.83 8.89 -0.85
C THR A 25 -11.68 7.37 -1.00
N SER A 26 -11.92 6.82 -2.20
CA SER A 26 -11.76 5.39 -2.47
C SER A 26 -10.30 4.93 -2.34
N ARG A 27 -9.35 5.71 -2.88
CA ARG A 27 -7.91 5.42 -2.73
C ARG A 27 -7.49 5.50 -1.26
N SER A 28 -7.88 6.56 -0.55
CA SER A 28 -7.61 6.71 0.88
C SER A 28 -8.22 5.59 1.73
N LEU A 29 -9.39 5.08 1.33
CA LEU A 29 -10.01 3.94 2.02
C LEU A 29 -9.19 2.67 1.83
N LYS A 30 -8.74 2.39 0.59
CA LYS A 30 -7.88 1.24 0.29
C LYS A 30 -6.55 1.32 1.05
N THR A 31 -5.92 2.49 1.09
CA THR A 31 -4.66 2.69 1.82
C THR A 31 -4.86 2.53 3.32
N ALA A 32 -5.94 3.07 3.90
CA ALA A 32 -6.25 2.87 5.31
C ALA A 32 -6.51 1.39 5.65
N LYS A 33 -7.28 0.65 4.83
CA LYS A 33 -7.48 -0.79 5.02
C LYS A 33 -6.17 -1.57 4.97
N SER A 34 -5.33 -1.31 3.97
CA SER A 34 -4.03 -1.96 3.84
C SER A 34 -3.11 -1.65 5.02
N LEU A 35 -3.03 -0.39 5.44
CA LEU A 35 -2.23 0.01 6.60
C LEU A 35 -2.73 -0.68 7.87
N ARG A 36 -4.04 -0.73 8.09
CA ARG A 36 -4.63 -1.46 9.24
C ARG A 36 -4.22 -2.93 9.22
N GLN A 37 -4.35 -3.60 8.08
CA GLN A 37 -3.99 -5.02 7.93
C GLN A 37 -2.50 -5.24 8.21
N LYS A 38 -1.62 -4.45 7.59
CA LYS A 38 -0.17 -4.52 7.80
C LYS A 38 0.21 -4.29 9.26
N SER A 39 -0.33 -3.25 9.90
CA SER A 39 -0.08 -2.99 11.32
C SER A 39 -0.59 -4.11 12.22
N THR A 40 -1.77 -4.68 11.92
CA THR A 40 -2.33 -5.81 12.68
C THR A 40 -1.42 -7.04 12.57
N SER A 41 -1.01 -7.40 11.35
CA SER A 41 -0.08 -8.51 11.13
C SER A 41 1.27 -8.30 11.81
N ALA A 42 1.79 -7.07 11.78
CA ALA A 42 3.04 -6.73 12.47
C ALA A 42 2.92 -6.87 14.00
N VAL A 43 1.82 -6.38 14.59
CA VAL A 43 1.55 -6.55 16.03
C VAL A 43 1.44 -8.03 16.40
N ASN A 44 0.70 -8.81 15.61
CA ASN A 44 0.55 -10.25 15.84
C ASN A 44 1.87 -11.00 15.70
N SER A 45 2.69 -10.63 14.71
CA SER A 45 4.03 -11.20 14.51
C SER A 45 4.94 -10.94 15.71
N ILE A 46 4.95 -9.70 16.23
CA ILE A 46 5.68 -9.35 17.46
C ILE A 46 5.20 -10.21 18.63
N GLN A 47 3.87 -10.35 18.79
CA GLN A 47 3.31 -11.14 19.89
C GLN A 47 3.69 -12.61 19.79
N ARG A 48 3.62 -13.22 18.60
CA ARG A 48 4.07 -14.61 18.37
C ARG A 48 5.56 -14.78 18.69
N ARG A 49 6.40 -13.85 18.25
CA ARG A 49 7.84 -13.88 18.55
C ARG A 49 8.10 -13.78 20.04
N VAL A 50 7.39 -12.89 20.75
CA VAL A 50 7.52 -12.77 22.21
C VAL A 50 7.06 -14.03 22.92
N LEU A 51 5.95 -14.64 22.49
CA LEU A 51 5.47 -15.90 23.06
C LEU A 51 6.47 -17.04 22.86
N LYS A 52 7.05 -17.17 21.66
CA LYS A 52 8.11 -18.15 21.39
C LYS A 52 9.33 -17.95 22.29
N ILE A 53 9.79 -16.71 22.45
CA ILE A 53 10.94 -16.45 23.33
C ILE A 53 10.59 -16.71 24.80
N ARG A 54 9.34 -16.48 25.21
CA ARG A 54 8.89 -16.80 26.58
C ARG A 54 8.85 -18.30 26.82
N SER A 55 8.34 -19.11 25.88
CA SER A 55 8.37 -20.57 26.04
C SER A 55 9.80 -21.11 26.13
N GLU A 56 10.71 -20.60 25.29
CA GLU A 56 12.15 -20.94 25.39
C GLU A 56 12.73 -20.54 26.76
N LEU A 57 12.32 -19.39 27.31
CA LEU A 57 12.78 -18.92 28.62
C LEU A 57 12.23 -19.75 29.77
N ASP A 58 10.99 -20.24 29.66
CA ASP A 58 10.35 -21.10 30.65
C ASP A 58 11.02 -22.49 30.67
N GLU A 59 11.28 -23.08 29.50
CA GLU A 59 12.05 -24.32 29.36
C GLU A 59 13.45 -24.20 30.00
N MET A 60 14.16 -23.10 29.68
CA MET A 60 15.47 -22.83 30.29
C MET A 60 15.42 -22.57 31.79
N SER A 61 14.32 -22.00 32.29
CA SER A 61 14.14 -21.74 33.72
C SER A 61 14.05 -23.04 34.49
N ASN A 62 13.34 -24.04 33.94
CA ASN A 62 13.24 -25.37 34.54
C ASN A 62 14.60 -26.07 34.60
N THR A 63 15.37 -26.03 33.50
CA THR A 63 16.72 -26.63 33.48
C THR A 63 17.67 -25.92 34.44
N LEU A 64 17.61 -24.59 34.52
CA LEU A 64 18.40 -23.81 35.47
C LEU A 64 18.06 -24.17 36.92
N GLN A 65 16.77 -24.34 37.24
CA GLN A 65 16.33 -24.77 38.56
C GLN A 65 16.88 -26.16 38.91
N HIS A 66 16.87 -27.10 37.97
CA HIS A 66 17.49 -28.42 38.13
C HIS A 66 18.99 -28.31 38.39
N SER A 67 19.73 -27.53 37.60
CA SER A 67 21.17 -27.31 37.82
C SER A 67 21.49 -26.65 39.16
N LEU A 68 20.66 -25.70 39.62
CA LEU A 68 20.80 -25.08 40.93
C LEU A 68 20.57 -26.08 42.07
N ALA A 69 19.56 -26.97 41.93
CA ALA A 69 19.33 -28.05 42.88
C ALA A 69 20.50 -29.04 42.90
N GLN A 70 21.03 -29.41 41.73
CA GLN A 70 22.21 -30.25 41.59
C GLN A 70 23.43 -29.62 42.28
N LYS A 71 23.68 -28.32 42.08
CA LYS A 71 24.76 -27.58 42.75
C LYS A 71 24.65 -27.66 44.27
N LYS A 72 23.46 -27.39 44.82
CA LYS A 72 23.18 -27.50 46.27
C LYS A 72 23.40 -28.93 46.77
N SER A 73 22.99 -29.93 46.00
CA SER A 73 23.20 -31.34 46.34
C SER A 73 24.69 -31.70 46.40
N ILE A 74 25.47 -31.33 45.38
CA ILE A 74 26.92 -31.56 45.34
C ILE A 74 27.61 -30.85 46.51
N GLN A 75 27.18 -29.63 46.85
CA GLN A 75 27.73 -28.89 47.98
C GLN A 75 27.51 -29.63 49.32
N ARG A 76 26.30 -30.16 49.55
CA ARG A 76 26.01 -30.97 50.75
C ARG A 76 26.88 -32.23 50.80
N LEU A 77 26.97 -32.94 49.68
CA LEU A 77 27.79 -34.14 49.57
C LEU A 77 29.28 -33.83 49.82
N LYS A 78 29.78 -32.72 49.28
CA LYS A 78 31.16 -32.28 49.52
C LYS A 78 31.42 -32.03 51.00
N ILE A 79 30.55 -31.27 51.68
CA ILE A 79 30.66 -31.00 53.13
C ILE A 79 30.68 -32.31 53.92
N ASN A 80 29.80 -33.27 53.59
CA ASN A 80 29.77 -34.57 54.25
C ASN A 80 31.10 -35.33 54.06
N ALA A 81 31.65 -35.40 52.85
CA ALA A 81 32.95 -36.05 52.64
C ALA A 81 34.10 -35.31 53.33
N GLU A 82 34.07 -33.98 53.42
CA GLU A 82 35.08 -33.21 54.17
C GLU A 82 35.01 -33.51 55.67
N GLN A 83 33.82 -33.71 56.23
CA GLN A 83 33.64 -34.14 57.61
C GLN A 83 34.15 -35.57 57.84
N ARG A 84 33.81 -36.51 56.95
CA ARG A 84 34.33 -37.89 57.00
C ARG A 84 35.85 -37.92 56.89
N LEU A 85 36.44 -37.11 56.00
CA LEU A 85 37.89 -36.99 55.86
C LEU A 85 38.55 -36.49 57.14
N LYS A 86 37.91 -35.55 57.85
CA LYS A 86 38.40 -35.04 59.12
C LYS A 86 38.40 -36.14 60.18
N GLN A 87 37.30 -36.90 60.30
CA GLN A 87 37.17 -38.01 61.24
C GLN A 87 38.19 -39.12 60.96
N GLU A 88 38.37 -39.54 59.70
CA GLU A 88 39.34 -40.59 59.37
C GLU A 88 40.79 -40.15 59.61
N LYS A 89 41.11 -38.86 59.46
CA LYS A 89 42.41 -38.32 59.84
C LYS A 89 42.62 -38.33 61.36
N GLU A 90 41.60 -37.98 62.13
CA GLU A 90 41.66 -38.05 63.60
C GLU A 90 41.84 -39.50 64.06
N ARG A 91 41.09 -40.45 63.46
CA ARG A 91 41.24 -41.88 63.71
C ARG A 91 42.63 -42.40 63.34
N LYS A 92 43.17 -41.96 62.20
CA LYS A 92 44.54 -42.27 61.78
C LYS A 92 45.55 -41.89 62.86
N ASN A 93 45.46 -40.65 63.36
CA ASN A 93 46.37 -40.14 64.39
C ASN A 93 46.26 -40.93 65.71
N GLN A 94 45.04 -41.35 66.10
CA GLN A 94 44.82 -42.18 67.29
C GLN A 94 45.50 -43.55 67.15
N VAL A 95 45.31 -44.23 66.01
CA VAL A 95 45.95 -45.53 65.74
C VAL A 95 47.47 -45.40 65.68
N GLU A 96 48.02 -44.31 65.12
CA GLU A 96 49.47 -44.06 65.12
C GLU A 96 50.05 -43.90 66.55
N LEU A 97 49.31 -43.27 67.46
CA LEU A 97 49.68 -43.16 68.88
C LEU A 97 49.59 -44.52 69.59
N GLU A 98 48.54 -45.30 69.31
CA GLU A 98 48.38 -46.65 69.86
C GLU A 98 49.49 -47.60 69.40
N ILE A 99 49.90 -47.56 68.12
CA ILE A 99 51.04 -48.33 67.60
C ILE A 99 52.31 -47.99 68.37
N SER A 100 52.52 -46.71 68.68
CA SER A 100 53.71 -46.22 69.40
C SER A 100 53.78 -46.72 70.85
N SER A 101 52.66 -47.19 71.41
CA SER A 101 52.56 -47.67 72.81
C SER A 101 52.27 -49.17 72.95
N ALA A 102 51.96 -49.89 71.87
CA ALA A 102 51.61 -51.30 71.88
C ALA A 102 52.81 -52.25 72.01
N MET A 103 52.58 -53.50 72.47
CA MET A 103 53.54 -54.62 72.43
C MET A 103 53.52 -55.35 71.07
N ASP A 104 54.59 -56.09 70.74
CA ASP A 104 54.86 -56.58 69.37
C ASP A 104 53.72 -57.37 68.69
N GLU A 105 52.97 -58.20 69.43
CA GLU A 105 51.86 -58.99 68.86
C GLU A 105 50.62 -58.16 68.47
N ALA A 106 50.38 -57.03 69.17
CA ALA A 106 49.26 -56.13 68.85
C ALA A 106 49.61 -55.08 67.79
N LYS A 107 50.91 -54.83 67.56
CA LYS A 107 51.40 -53.86 66.57
C LYS A 107 51.01 -54.23 65.15
N ASP A 108 51.12 -55.50 64.77
CA ASP A 108 50.84 -55.94 63.39
C ASP A 108 49.37 -55.72 63.01
N GLN A 109 48.44 -55.98 63.92
CA GLN A 109 47.02 -55.70 63.72
C GLN A 109 46.77 -54.19 63.57
N LEU A 110 47.38 -53.36 64.42
CA LEU A 110 47.24 -51.91 64.34
C LEU A 110 47.83 -51.34 63.05
N VAL A 111 48.98 -51.85 62.58
CA VAL A 111 49.57 -51.47 61.28
C VAL A 111 48.64 -51.81 60.12
N PHE A 112 48.00 -52.98 60.14
CA PHE A 112 46.99 -53.33 59.14
C PHE A 112 45.79 -52.38 59.16
N THR A 113 45.28 -52.02 60.34
CA THR A 113 44.19 -51.04 60.47
C THR A 113 44.60 -49.66 59.97
N LEU A 114 45.84 -49.23 60.22
CA LEU A 114 46.39 -47.96 59.74
C LEU A 114 46.46 -47.92 58.20
N GLY A 115 46.84 -49.03 57.57
CA GLY A 115 46.80 -49.21 56.12
C GLY A 115 45.38 -49.01 55.58
N THR A 116 44.41 -49.70 56.19
CA THR A 116 42.98 -49.60 55.83
C THR A 116 42.45 -48.17 55.95
N ILE A 117 42.77 -47.47 57.05
CA ILE A 117 42.37 -46.06 57.26
C ILE A 117 43.02 -45.15 56.21
N SER A 118 44.29 -45.40 55.87
CA SER A 118 45.00 -44.62 54.84
C SER A 118 44.37 -44.79 53.46
N ASP A 119 43.91 -45.99 53.11
CA ASP A 119 43.18 -46.27 51.88
C ASP A 119 41.82 -45.54 51.86
N GLN A 120 41.06 -45.60 52.96
CA GLN A 120 39.79 -44.87 53.11
C GLN A 120 39.97 -43.35 52.98
N ILE A 121 41.03 -42.78 53.56
CA ILE A 121 41.39 -41.36 53.40
C ILE A 121 41.62 -41.02 51.93
N ASN A 122 42.33 -41.88 51.19
CA ASN A 122 42.60 -41.66 49.77
C ASN A 122 41.33 -41.77 48.92
N GLU A 123 40.45 -42.71 49.23
CA GLU A 123 39.13 -42.83 48.60
C GLU A 123 38.28 -41.55 48.80
N ILE A 124 38.19 -41.06 50.05
CA ILE A 124 37.45 -39.83 50.35
C ILE A 124 38.06 -38.62 49.65
N ARG A 125 39.39 -38.52 49.57
CA ARG A 125 40.07 -37.46 48.79
C ARG A 125 39.69 -37.51 47.31
N ASN A 126 39.64 -38.70 46.72
CA ASN A 126 39.23 -38.89 45.33
C ASN A 126 37.75 -38.52 45.13
N GLU A 127 36.88 -38.90 46.06
CA GLU A 127 35.46 -38.51 46.08
C GLU A 127 35.29 -36.98 46.09
N ILE A 128 36.01 -36.27 46.97
CA ILE A 128 36.02 -34.80 47.03
C ILE A 128 36.52 -34.20 45.70
N ARG A 129 37.58 -34.77 45.10
CA ARG A 129 38.11 -34.32 43.80
C ARG A 129 37.06 -34.45 42.70
N LEU A 130 36.38 -35.59 42.62
CA LEU A 130 35.30 -35.83 41.67
C LEU A 130 34.16 -34.84 41.87
N ARG A 131 33.70 -34.65 43.12
CA ARG A 131 32.64 -33.68 43.45
C ARG A 131 33.00 -32.25 43.07
N ASN A 132 34.24 -31.82 43.32
CA ASN A 132 34.73 -30.51 42.90
C ASN A 132 34.72 -30.35 41.38
N SER A 133 35.12 -31.40 40.63
CA SER A 133 35.07 -31.38 39.16
C SER A 133 33.64 -31.27 38.63
N THR A 134 32.69 -31.97 39.26
CA THR A 134 31.27 -31.93 38.89
C THR A 134 30.65 -30.57 39.24
N ALA A 135 30.98 -30.00 40.40
CA ALA A 135 30.53 -28.66 40.79
C ALA A 135 30.95 -27.62 39.74
N LYS A 136 32.21 -27.64 39.30
CA LYS A 136 32.71 -26.75 38.24
C LYS A 136 31.94 -26.92 36.92
N LYS A 137 31.58 -28.14 36.54
CA LYS A 137 30.77 -28.40 35.34
C LYS A 137 29.36 -27.80 35.48
N VAL A 138 28.73 -27.98 36.64
CA VAL A 138 27.40 -27.42 36.93
C VAL A 138 27.44 -25.89 36.96
N ASP A 139 28.50 -25.28 37.50
CA ASP A 139 28.67 -23.82 37.50
C ASP A 139 28.74 -23.25 36.08
N LYS A 140 29.53 -23.88 35.18
CA LYS A 140 29.59 -23.48 33.77
C LYS A 140 28.20 -23.54 33.11
N ILE A 141 27.45 -24.61 33.35
CA ILE A 141 26.09 -24.77 32.84
C ILE A 141 25.19 -23.62 33.34
N ILE A 142 25.24 -23.30 34.63
CA ILE A 142 24.46 -22.20 35.23
C ILE A 142 24.81 -20.86 34.59
N GLU A 143 26.10 -20.56 34.37
CA GLU A 143 26.56 -19.34 33.70
C GLU A 143 26.04 -19.24 32.25
N GLU A 144 26.13 -20.33 31.49
CA GLU A 144 25.59 -20.40 30.12
C GLU A 144 24.09 -20.13 30.08
N TYR A 145 23.31 -20.70 31.00
CA TYR A 145 21.87 -20.44 31.06
C TYR A 145 21.56 -18.98 31.45
N ASN A 146 22.31 -18.40 32.38
CA ASN A 146 22.13 -17.00 32.79
C ASN A 146 22.43 -16.01 31.66
N THR A 147 23.52 -16.23 30.90
CA THR A 147 23.86 -15.40 29.74
C THR A 147 22.81 -15.51 28.63
N LYS A 148 22.35 -16.73 28.31
CA LYS A 148 21.26 -16.96 27.36
C LYS A 148 19.94 -16.30 27.83
N LYS A 149 19.58 -16.42 29.12
CA LYS A 149 18.39 -15.79 29.71
C LYS A 149 18.40 -14.27 29.56
N SER A 150 19.54 -13.64 29.83
CA SER A 150 19.73 -12.19 29.63
C SER A 150 19.56 -11.81 28.15
N ARG A 151 20.17 -12.58 27.24
CA ARG A 151 20.05 -12.35 25.79
C ARG A 151 18.60 -12.44 25.31
N LEU A 152 17.85 -13.47 25.71
CA LEU A 152 16.45 -13.65 25.35
C LEU A 152 15.56 -12.55 25.94
N SER A 153 15.80 -12.17 27.19
CA SER A 153 15.09 -11.05 27.84
C SER A 153 15.31 -9.73 27.08
N GLY A 154 16.54 -9.48 26.62
CA GLY A 154 16.87 -8.35 25.76
C GLY A 154 16.14 -8.38 24.41
N GLN A 155 15.97 -9.56 23.81
CA GLN A 155 15.18 -9.73 22.58
C GLN A 155 13.70 -9.43 22.79
N ILE A 156 13.11 -9.88 23.90
CA ILE A 156 11.73 -9.54 24.29
C ILE A 156 11.56 -8.02 24.39
N LYS A 157 12.48 -7.34 25.12
CA LYS A 157 12.43 -5.88 25.28
C LYS A 157 12.46 -5.16 23.93
N ARG A 158 13.41 -5.52 23.05
CA ARG A 158 13.52 -4.95 21.69
C ARG A 158 12.28 -5.24 20.84
N ALA A 159 11.72 -6.44 20.93
CA ALA A 159 10.53 -6.80 20.18
C ALA A 159 9.30 -5.99 20.61
N LEU A 160 9.18 -5.68 21.90
CA LEU A 160 8.06 -4.92 22.46
C LEU A 160 8.18 -3.41 22.23
N GLN A 161 9.39 -2.87 22.07
CA GLN A 161 9.60 -1.42 21.88
C GLN A 161 8.78 -0.82 20.73
N SER A 162 8.63 -1.51 19.61
CA SER A 162 7.92 -1.01 18.44
C SER A 162 6.40 -1.27 18.46
N LYS A 163 5.92 -2.14 19.38
CA LYS A 163 4.50 -2.53 19.47
C LYS A 163 3.55 -1.33 19.71
N PRO A 164 3.82 -0.39 20.64
CA PRO A 164 2.90 0.72 20.91
C PRO A 164 2.66 1.60 19.68
N GLN A 165 3.72 1.88 18.91
CA GLN A 165 3.62 2.71 17.71
C GLN A 165 2.79 2.01 16.61
N LEU A 166 2.97 0.70 16.43
CA LEU A 166 2.16 -0.08 15.50
C LEU A 166 0.69 -0.14 15.92
N VAL A 167 0.40 -0.25 17.22
CA VAL A 167 -0.96 -0.20 17.76
C VAL A 167 -1.60 1.17 17.51
N LYS A 168 -0.86 2.26 17.69
CA LYS A 168 -1.32 3.63 17.34
C LYS A 168 -1.70 3.72 15.85
N PHE A 169 -0.84 3.24 14.95
CA PHE A 169 -1.13 3.23 13.50
C PHE A 169 -2.35 2.37 13.15
N MET A 170 -2.45 1.18 13.74
CA MET A 170 -3.59 0.28 13.57
C MET A 170 -4.91 0.98 13.96
N ASN A 171 -4.94 1.60 15.14
CA ASN A 171 -6.14 2.26 15.68
C ASN A 171 -6.52 3.50 14.86
N ASN A 172 -5.55 4.34 14.52
CA ASN A 172 -5.78 5.52 13.68
C ASN A 172 -6.30 5.12 12.30
N SER A 173 -5.71 4.07 11.70
CA SER A 173 -6.16 3.57 10.41
C SER A 173 -7.56 2.96 10.47
N LYS A 174 -7.91 2.25 11.55
CA LYS A 174 -9.27 1.73 11.80
C LYS A 174 -10.30 2.87 11.86
N LYS A 175 -10.00 3.95 12.61
CA LYS A 175 -10.86 5.14 12.71
C LYS A 175 -11.03 5.82 11.35
N ASN A 176 -9.94 6.00 10.60
CA ASN A 176 -9.97 6.62 9.27
C ASN A 176 -10.73 5.78 8.25
N ALA A 177 -10.52 4.47 8.23
CA ALA A 177 -11.25 3.55 7.36
C ALA A 177 -12.76 3.64 7.62
N ALA A 178 -13.19 3.59 8.88
CA ALA A 178 -14.61 3.68 9.25
C ALA A 178 -15.26 5.01 8.78
N LYS A 179 -14.55 6.14 8.93
CA LYS A 179 -15.03 7.44 8.44
C LYS A 179 -15.19 7.45 6.90
N LEU A 180 -14.22 6.89 6.19
CA LEU A 180 -14.24 6.84 4.72
C LEU A 180 -15.27 5.84 4.18
N GLU A 181 -15.49 4.72 4.86
CA GLU A 181 -16.54 3.74 4.53
C GLU A 181 -17.93 4.35 4.62
N LYS A 182 -18.20 5.18 5.64
CA LYS A 182 -19.47 5.90 5.76
C LYS A 182 -19.65 6.97 4.67
N ARG A 183 -18.58 7.66 4.27
CA ARG A 183 -18.63 8.77 3.31
C ARG A 183 -18.66 8.33 1.83
N LEU A 184 -18.07 7.18 1.50
CA LEU A 184 -17.97 6.74 0.11
C LEU A 184 -19.33 6.48 -0.57
N PRO A 185 -20.32 5.82 0.09
CA PRO A 185 -21.64 5.59 -0.50
C PRO A 185 -22.39 6.89 -0.83
N SER A 186 -22.31 7.91 0.04
CA SER A 186 -22.98 9.20 -0.21
C SER A 186 -22.37 9.91 -1.42
N LEU A 187 -21.03 9.89 -1.56
CA LEU A 187 -20.35 10.41 -2.75
C LEU A 187 -20.75 9.67 -4.03
N ILE A 188 -20.87 8.34 -3.99
CA ILE A 188 -21.34 7.55 -5.13
C ILE A 188 -22.77 7.94 -5.51
N LYS A 189 -23.67 8.11 -4.53
CA LYS A 189 -25.07 8.54 -4.76
C LYS A 189 -25.11 9.93 -5.40
N THR A 190 -24.36 10.90 -4.86
CA THR A 190 -24.32 12.27 -5.41
C THR A 190 -23.78 12.32 -6.84
N GLU A 191 -22.71 11.57 -7.15
CA GLU A 191 -22.17 11.51 -8.50
C GLU A 191 -23.16 10.90 -9.49
N LYS A 192 -23.84 9.80 -9.12
CA LYS A 192 -24.89 9.18 -9.93
C LYS A 192 -26.03 10.17 -10.23
N ASN A 193 -26.46 10.94 -9.23
CA ASN A 193 -27.52 11.95 -9.41
C ASN A 193 -27.08 13.10 -10.32
N ILE A 194 -25.86 13.63 -10.15
CA ILE A 194 -25.30 14.66 -11.03
C ILE A 194 -25.18 14.14 -12.47
N GLN A 195 -24.74 12.89 -12.64
CA GLN A 195 -24.62 12.26 -13.95
C GLN A 195 -25.98 12.10 -14.63
N LYS A 196 -27.00 11.61 -13.91
CA LYS A 196 -28.38 11.53 -14.43
C LYS A 196 -28.90 12.90 -14.86
N ASN A 197 -28.74 13.92 -14.03
CA ASN A 197 -29.19 15.29 -14.32
C ASN A 197 -28.44 15.91 -15.51
N PHE A 198 -27.13 15.70 -15.58
CA PHE A 198 -26.30 16.17 -16.69
C PHE A 198 -26.71 15.51 -18.02
N SER A 199 -27.00 14.21 -18.02
CA SER A 199 -27.50 13.50 -19.21
C SER A 199 -28.85 14.02 -19.67
N ARG A 200 -29.80 14.25 -18.75
CA ARG A 200 -31.13 14.82 -19.05
C ARG A 200 -31.04 16.22 -19.65
N ILE A 201 -30.21 17.11 -19.09
CA ILE A 201 -30.10 18.47 -19.63
C ILE A 201 -29.40 18.46 -21.00
N ASN A 202 -28.41 17.59 -21.20
CA ASN A 202 -27.76 17.46 -22.50
C ASN A 202 -28.68 16.88 -23.58
N SER A 203 -29.58 15.95 -23.25
CA SER A 203 -30.57 15.46 -24.22
C SER A 203 -31.51 16.59 -24.65
N ILE A 204 -32.02 17.39 -23.70
CA ILE A 204 -32.85 18.57 -23.97
C ILE A 204 -32.11 19.56 -24.89
N ILE A 205 -30.83 19.85 -24.63
CA ILE A 205 -30.04 20.75 -25.49
C ILE A 205 -29.87 20.16 -26.89
N LYS A 206 -29.55 18.86 -27.00
CA LYS A 206 -29.41 18.18 -28.30
C LYS A 206 -30.71 18.24 -29.09
N GLU A 207 -31.85 18.05 -28.43
CA GLU A 207 -33.16 18.14 -29.07
C GLU A 207 -33.49 19.57 -29.51
N GLN A 208 -33.32 20.56 -28.63
CA GLN A 208 -33.55 21.97 -28.98
C GLN A 208 -32.63 22.44 -30.11
N THR A 209 -31.37 22.01 -30.14
CA THR A 209 -30.45 22.35 -31.24
C THR A 209 -30.85 21.71 -32.56
N LYS A 210 -31.37 20.46 -32.55
CA LYS A 210 -31.98 19.84 -33.74
C LYS A 210 -33.20 20.63 -34.20
N ARG A 211 -34.15 20.94 -33.31
CA ARG A 211 -35.35 21.73 -33.63
C ARG A 211 -34.98 23.10 -34.25
N LYS A 212 -33.98 23.80 -33.70
CA LYS A 212 -33.47 25.07 -34.25
C LYS A 212 -32.87 24.92 -35.64
N LYS A 213 -32.06 23.88 -35.90
CA LYS A 213 -31.50 23.63 -37.24
C LYS A 213 -32.60 23.38 -38.27
N ILE A 214 -33.62 22.61 -37.91
CA ILE A 214 -34.79 22.34 -38.76
C ILE A 214 -35.55 23.63 -39.04
N GLY A 215 -35.83 24.45 -38.01
CA GLY A 215 -36.50 25.75 -38.18
C GLY A 215 -35.72 26.70 -39.09
N GLN A 216 -34.40 26.81 -38.92
CA GLN A 216 -33.55 27.63 -39.80
C GLN A 216 -33.54 27.10 -41.25
N ALA A 217 -33.51 25.79 -41.45
CA ALA A 217 -33.57 25.19 -42.78
C ALA A 217 -34.92 25.47 -43.46
N LYS A 218 -36.04 25.37 -42.73
CA LYS A 218 -37.38 25.75 -43.22
C LYS A 218 -37.44 27.23 -43.62
N LEU A 219 -36.96 28.13 -42.77
CA LEU A 219 -36.89 29.56 -43.07
C LEU A 219 -36.03 29.87 -44.31
N ARG A 220 -34.88 29.20 -44.47
CA ARG A 220 -34.03 29.34 -45.66
C ARG A 220 -34.74 28.88 -46.93
N ARG A 221 -35.46 27.75 -46.89
CA ARG A 221 -36.26 27.25 -48.02
C ARG A 221 -37.38 28.20 -48.43
N ILE A 222 -38.06 28.80 -47.45
CA ILE A 222 -39.13 29.79 -47.72
C ILE A 222 -38.53 31.04 -48.38
N LYS A 223 -37.42 31.56 -47.84
CA LYS A 223 -36.72 32.72 -48.42
C LYS A 223 -36.22 32.44 -49.85
N SER A 224 -35.69 31.25 -50.12
CA SER A 224 -35.23 30.89 -51.47
C SER A 224 -36.37 30.74 -52.47
N ARG A 225 -37.53 30.23 -52.06
CA ARG A 225 -38.73 30.14 -52.92
C ARG A 225 -39.25 31.52 -53.29
N LYS A 226 -39.44 32.41 -52.31
CA LYS A 226 -39.85 33.81 -52.54
C LYS A 226 -38.86 34.56 -53.45
N ALA A 227 -37.55 34.37 -53.24
CA ALA A 227 -36.53 34.97 -54.10
C ALA A 227 -36.54 34.38 -55.54
N GLY A 228 -36.89 33.11 -55.69
CA GLY A 228 -37.05 32.47 -57.00
C GLY A 228 -38.29 32.96 -57.75
N GLU A 229 -39.42 33.12 -57.06
CA GLU A 229 -40.65 33.69 -57.61
C GLU A 229 -40.44 35.15 -58.04
N ALA A 230 -39.82 35.98 -57.20
CA ALA A 230 -39.48 37.37 -57.56
C ALA A 230 -38.61 37.44 -58.83
N LYS A 231 -37.63 36.54 -58.98
CA LYS A 231 -36.81 36.44 -60.20
C LYS A 231 -37.61 35.99 -61.42
N ARG A 232 -38.57 35.07 -61.26
CA ARG A 232 -39.45 34.63 -62.35
C ARG A 232 -40.36 35.77 -62.83
N ILE A 233 -40.96 36.50 -61.91
CA ILE A 233 -41.80 37.68 -62.22
C ILE A 233 -40.98 38.73 -62.97
N LEU A 234 -39.78 39.05 -62.50
CA LEU A 234 -38.90 40.03 -63.15
C LEU A 234 -38.48 39.59 -64.57
N ASN A 235 -38.23 38.31 -64.77
CA ASN A 235 -37.91 37.77 -66.10
C ASN A 235 -39.11 37.77 -67.05
N LEU A 236 -40.32 37.50 -66.56
CA LEU A 236 -41.55 37.61 -67.35
C LEU A 236 -41.82 39.06 -67.76
N ALA A 237 -41.68 40.01 -66.83
CA ALA A 237 -41.80 41.44 -67.13
C ALA A 237 -40.80 41.89 -68.21
N ARG A 238 -39.54 41.44 -68.13
CA ARG A 238 -38.53 41.69 -69.17
C ARG A 238 -38.92 41.10 -70.52
N LYS A 239 -39.45 39.88 -70.58
CA LYS A 239 -39.89 39.25 -71.83
C LYS A 239 -41.06 40.00 -72.47
N LEU A 240 -42.05 40.41 -71.67
CA LEU A 240 -43.18 41.20 -72.14
C LEU A 240 -42.73 42.57 -72.67
N ALA A 241 -41.83 43.25 -71.97
CA ALA A 241 -41.25 44.52 -72.44
C ALA A 241 -40.53 44.35 -73.80
N ILE A 242 -39.76 43.28 -73.97
CA ILE A 242 -39.10 42.97 -75.25
C ILE A 242 -40.13 42.68 -76.35
N GLN A 243 -41.23 41.97 -76.05
CA GLN A 243 -42.29 41.72 -77.02
C GLN A 243 -43.05 42.98 -77.42
N MET A 244 -43.31 43.90 -76.49
CA MET A 244 -43.94 45.19 -76.80
C MET A 244 -43.04 46.06 -77.68
N LEU A 245 -41.74 46.11 -77.37
CA LEU A 245 -40.75 46.78 -78.23
C LEU A 245 -40.67 46.14 -79.61
N ALA A 246 -40.68 44.81 -79.71
CA ALA A 246 -40.65 44.10 -80.98
C ALA A 246 -41.94 44.27 -81.82
N LYS A 247 -43.10 44.47 -81.18
CA LYS A 247 -44.36 44.81 -81.86
C LYS A 247 -44.35 46.24 -82.39
N GLN A 248 -43.78 47.20 -81.66
CA GLN A 248 -43.56 48.57 -82.16
C GLN A 248 -42.59 48.62 -83.35
N ILE A 249 -41.59 47.73 -83.40
CA ILE A 249 -40.60 47.70 -84.50
C ILE A 249 -41.17 47.09 -85.80
N LYS A 250 -42.25 46.30 -85.75
CA LYS A 250 -42.86 45.69 -86.96
C LYS A 250 -43.80 46.61 -87.74
N SER A 251 -44.15 47.80 -87.21
CA SER A 251 -45.03 48.78 -87.87
C SER A 251 -44.30 49.91 -88.60
N SER A 252 -42.96 49.87 -88.73
CA SER A 252 -42.24 50.86 -89.54
C SER A 252 -41.07 50.22 -90.30
N ARG A 253 -41.30 49.84 -91.56
CA ARG A 253 -40.23 49.56 -92.53
C ARG A 253 -39.66 50.89 -93.05
N LYS A 254 -38.34 51.04 -93.13
CA LYS A 254 -37.53 50.98 -94.38
C LYS A 254 -36.06 51.42 -94.16
N PRO A 255 -35.13 51.04 -95.06
CA PRO A 255 -33.70 50.89 -94.76
C PRO A 255 -32.85 52.08 -95.22
N LYS A 256 -31.65 52.28 -94.63
CA LYS A 256 -30.46 52.85 -95.31
C LYS A 256 -29.16 52.80 -94.47
N VAL A 257 -28.13 52.25 -95.11
CA VAL A 257 -26.72 52.70 -95.25
C VAL A 257 -25.82 52.99 -94.02
N ARG A 258 -24.73 52.20 -93.96
CA ARG A 258 -23.36 52.42 -93.47
C ARG A 258 -23.07 53.58 -92.50
N ARG A 259 -22.39 53.25 -91.40
CA ARG A 259 -21.12 53.90 -91.01
C ARG A 259 -20.25 52.97 -90.14
N LYS A 260 -18.95 52.92 -90.46
CA LYS A 260 -17.90 52.21 -89.71
C LYS A 260 -17.55 53.00 -88.44
N ALA A 261 -17.33 52.31 -87.33
CA ALA A 261 -16.55 52.85 -86.21
C ALA A 261 -15.84 51.73 -85.42
N SER A 262 -14.50 51.79 -85.51
CA SER A 262 -13.44 51.30 -84.62
C SER A 262 -13.68 50.09 -83.70
N ARG A 263 -12.93 49.02 -84.01
CA ARG A 263 -12.57 47.91 -83.11
C ARG A 263 -11.68 48.42 -81.95
N LYS A 264 -12.03 48.11 -80.70
CA LYS A 264 -11.06 47.94 -79.60
C LYS A 264 -11.44 46.70 -78.77
N PRO A 265 -10.47 45.84 -78.37
CA PRO A 265 -10.75 44.51 -77.85
C PRO A 265 -11.00 44.52 -76.34
N LYS A 266 -12.09 43.91 -75.87
CA LYS A 266 -12.25 43.61 -74.43
C LYS A 266 -11.74 42.21 -74.11
N VAL A 267 -10.59 42.22 -73.46
CA VAL A 267 -9.85 41.16 -72.78
C VAL A 267 -10.75 40.07 -72.17
N ARG A 268 -10.57 38.84 -72.67
CA ARG A 268 -10.91 37.58 -71.99
C ARG A 268 -10.07 37.49 -70.70
N ARG A 269 -10.66 37.77 -69.53
CA ARG A 269 -10.09 37.28 -68.26
C ARG A 269 -10.65 35.88 -67.98
N LYS A 270 -9.83 34.87 -68.28
CA LYS A 270 -10.05 33.47 -67.87
C LYS A 270 -10.09 33.40 -66.34
N ALA A 271 -11.04 32.61 -65.84
CA ALA A 271 -11.14 32.19 -64.46
C ALA A 271 -9.87 31.45 -64.02
N SER A 272 -9.09 32.03 -63.10
CA SER A 272 -8.07 31.30 -62.37
C SER A 272 -8.75 30.50 -61.24
N ARG A 273 -8.96 29.21 -61.51
CA ARG A 273 -9.21 28.21 -60.47
C ARG A 273 -7.97 28.15 -59.56
N LYS A 274 -8.07 28.64 -58.32
CA LYS A 274 -7.13 28.28 -57.25
C LYS A 274 -7.55 26.94 -56.64
N PRO A 275 -6.77 25.85 -56.76
CA PRO A 275 -7.00 24.68 -55.93
C PRO A 275 -6.53 24.95 -54.50
N LYS A 276 -7.35 24.54 -53.53
CA LYS A 276 -7.06 24.61 -52.09
C LYS A 276 -5.81 23.79 -51.77
N ALA A 277 -4.87 24.42 -51.08
CA ALA A 277 -3.75 23.74 -50.45
C ALA A 277 -4.26 22.68 -49.44
N ARG A 278 -3.95 21.42 -49.72
CA ARG A 278 -4.02 20.29 -48.77
C ARG A 278 -3.00 20.56 -47.64
N ARG A 279 -3.46 20.93 -46.45
CA ARG A 279 -2.61 20.83 -45.24
C ARG A 279 -2.34 19.35 -44.98
N LYS A 280 -1.06 18.96 -45.07
CA LYS A 280 -0.55 17.68 -44.61
C LYS A 280 -0.82 17.55 -43.10
N ALA A 281 -1.33 16.39 -42.70
CA ALA A 281 -1.41 15.98 -41.32
C ALA A 281 0.01 15.88 -40.73
N SER A 282 0.27 16.56 -39.62
CA SER A 282 1.45 16.34 -38.81
C SER A 282 1.36 14.96 -38.16
N ARG A 283 2.41 14.17 -38.36
CA ARG A 283 2.65 12.88 -37.70
C ARG A 283 2.69 13.04 -36.18
N LYS A 284 2.07 12.07 -35.50
CA LYS A 284 2.26 11.74 -34.09
C LYS A 284 3.75 11.57 -33.78
N ARG A 285 4.22 12.20 -32.71
CA ARG A 285 5.39 11.76 -31.95
C ARG A 285 5.07 10.42 -31.27
N ARG A 286 5.95 9.44 -31.44
CA ARG A 286 6.14 8.35 -30.48
C ARG A 286 6.94 8.90 -29.31
#